data_AF-A0A7W0JI34-F1
#
_entry.id   AF-A0A7W0JI34-F1
#
_cell.length_a   1.000
_cell.length_b   1.000
_cell.length_c   1.000
_cell.angle_alpha   90.00
_cell.angle_beta   90.00
_cell.angle_gamma   90.00
#
_symmetry.space_group_name_H-M   'P 1'
#
loop_
_entity.id
_entity.type
_entity.pdbx_description
1 polymer ?
#
loop_
_entity_poly.entity_id
_entity_poly.type
_entity_poly.pdbx_seq_one_letter_code
_entity_poly.pdbx_strand_id
1 'polypeptide(L)'
;MRLFHGYENAEIKRPTVLTLGVFDGLHLGHQLVMRTVVERARAAGAVPTVITFDPHPRAILHPESAPPHLQTLDQKIESFDALGVEQSIVINFTRDFARVSAAEFLRDVVHERLQAKEVYLGRGFAFGRNREGDIGLL
;
A
#
# COMPACT_ATOMS: atom_id res chain seq x y z
N MET A 1 -6.51 0.11 14.45
CA MET A 1 -5.64 0.73 13.41
C MET A 1 -6.14 2.14 13.05
N ARG A 2 -5.25 3.07 12.65
CA ARG A 2 -5.65 4.36 12.05
C ARG A 2 -5.83 4.23 10.54
N LEU A 3 -6.92 4.77 10.01
CA LEU A 3 -7.24 4.78 8.59
C LEU A 3 -7.14 6.20 8.02
N PHE A 4 -6.44 6.35 6.90
CA PHE A 4 -6.27 7.61 6.19
C PHE A 4 -6.71 7.45 4.73
N HIS A 5 -7.49 8.39 4.22
CA HIS A 5 -7.77 8.50 2.79
C HIS A 5 -6.79 9.50 2.19
N GLY A 6 -5.82 9.00 1.42
CA GLY A 6 -4.69 9.76 0.88
C GLY A 6 -3.51 9.90 1.84
N TYR A 7 -2.32 10.15 1.28
CA TYR A 7 -1.06 10.29 2.02
C TYR A 7 -0.79 11.73 2.50
N GLU A 8 -1.64 12.70 2.19
CA GLU A 8 -1.48 14.11 2.54
C GLU A 8 -1.92 14.45 3.97
N ASN A 9 -2.57 13.53 4.68
CA ASN A 9 -3.04 13.77 6.04
C ASN A 9 -1.86 13.98 7.01
N ALA A 10 -1.85 15.11 7.73
CA ALA A 10 -0.77 15.51 8.63
C ALA A 10 -0.61 14.62 9.87
N GLU A 11 -1.63 13.84 10.23
CA GLU A 11 -1.61 12.94 11.39
C GLU A 11 -0.93 11.60 11.10
N ILE A 12 -0.61 11.31 9.83
CA ILE A 12 0.15 10.13 9.42
C ILE A 12 1.48 10.11 10.16
N LYS A 13 1.69 9.05 10.94
CA LYS A 13 2.90 8.88 11.75
C LYS A 13 4.07 8.36 10.92
N ARG A 14 5.26 8.77 11.35
CA ARG A 14 6.55 8.57 10.70
C ARG A 14 7.62 8.34 11.78
N PRO A 15 8.75 7.68 11.47
CA PRO A 15 9.04 6.98 10.22
C PRO A 15 8.18 5.73 10.04
N THR A 16 8.07 5.23 8.82
CA THR A 16 7.25 4.04 8.50
C THR A 16 8.11 2.85 8.10
N VAL A 17 7.57 1.64 8.30
CA VAL A 17 7.94 0.45 7.52
C VAL A 17 6.66 0.03 6.84
N LEU A 18 6.70 -0.14 5.51
CA LEU A 18 5.47 -0.21 4.74
C LEU A 18 5.43 -1.30 3.68
N THR A 19 4.20 -1.62 3.28
CA THR A 19 3.91 -2.39 2.07
C THR A 19 2.84 -1.67 1.25
N LEU A 20 2.79 -1.93 -0.05
CA LEU A 20 1.86 -1.35 -1.01
C LEU A 20 1.24 -2.48 -1.84
N GLY A 21 -0.08 -2.44 -2.02
CA GLY A 21 -0.76 -3.45 -2.81
C GLY A 21 -2.27 -3.32 -2.80
N VAL A 22 -2.93 -4.02 -3.72
CA VAL A 22 -4.40 -4.10 -3.74
C VAL A 22 -4.92 -4.93 -2.56
N PHE A 23 -4.18 -5.98 -2.20
CA PHE A 23 -4.48 -6.90 -1.10
C PHE A 23 -5.90 -7.47 -1.08
N ASP A 24 -6.51 -7.68 -2.25
CA ASP A 24 -7.85 -8.28 -2.31
C ASP A 24 -7.79 -9.77 -1.87
N GLY A 25 -8.73 -10.16 -1.00
CA GLY A 25 -8.83 -11.51 -0.44
C GLY A 25 -7.79 -11.92 0.62
N LEU A 26 -6.80 -11.06 0.95
CA LEU A 26 -5.74 -11.32 1.95
C LEU A 26 -5.26 -12.79 2.04
N HIS A 27 -4.90 -13.39 0.90
CA HIS A 27 -4.35 -14.74 0.90
C HIS A 27 -3.04 -14.85 1.72
N LEU A 28 -2.57 -16.07 2.00
CA LEU A 28 -1.39 -16.32 2.86
C LEU A 28 -0.14 -15.51 2.49
N GLY A 29 0.10 -15.26 1.19
CA GLY A 29 1.18 -14.39 0.73
C GLY A 29 1.06 -12.92 1.21
N HIS A 30 -0.14 -12.33 1.18
CA HIS A 30 -0.38 -10.97 1.69
C HIS A 30 -0.20 -10.93 3.21
N GLN A 31 -0.73 -11.93 3.92
CA GLN A 31 -0.60 -12.02 5.37
C GLN A 31 0.88 -12.12 5.79
N LEU A 32 1.69 -12.88 5.04
CA LEU A 32 3.12 -12.98 5.29
C LEU A 32 3.80 -11.62 5.16
N VAL A 33 3.58 -10.89 4.06
CA VAL A 33 4.17 -9.55 3.83
C VAL A 33 3.76 -8.58 4.95
N MET A 34 2.50 -8.57 5.36
CA MET A 34 2.01 -7.69 6.43
C MET A 34 2.61 -8.05 7.80
N ARG A 35 2.71 -9.34 8.13
CA ARG A 35 3.36 -9.78 9.37
C ARG A 35 4.83 -9.38 9.40
N THR A 36 5.54 -9.51 8.28
CA THR A 36 6.92 -9.02 8.14
C THR A 36 6.99 -7.50 8.36
N VAL A 37 6.10 -6.72 7.75
CA VAL A 37 6.04 -5.27 7.97
C VAL A 37 5.84 -4.92 9.45
N VAL A 38 4.93 -5.60 10.15
CA VAL A 38 4.70 -5.41 11.59
C VAL A 38 5.92 -5.73 12.43
N GLU A 39 6.54 -6.89 12.20
CA GLU A 39 7.75 -7.32 12.92
C GLU A 39 8.90 -6.32 12.72
N ARG A 40 9.14 -5.93 11.48
CA ARG A 40 10.23 -5.05 11.09
C ARG A 40 10.03 -3.61 11.56
N ALA A 41 8.80 -3.10 11.49
CA ALA A 41 8.44 -1.79 12.04
C ALA A 41 8.77 -1.73 13.54
N ARG A 42 8.40 -2.76 14.29
CA ARG A 42 8.70 -2.85 15.72
C ARG A 42 10.20 -2.85 15.99
N ALA A 43 10.97 -3.64 15.24
CA ALA A 43 12.42 -3.69 15.38
C ALA A 43 13.11 -2.35 15.02
N ALA A 44 12.57 -1.62 14.06
CA ALA A 44 13.12 -0.35 13.58
C ALA A 44 12.61 0.90 14.33
N GLY A 45 11.73 0.73 15.32
CA GLY A 45 11.06 1.83 16.01
C GLY A 45 10.26 2.72 15.04
N ALA A 46 9.54 2.09 14.12
CA ALA A 46 8.76 2.72 13.05
C ALA A 46 7.30 2.23 13.08
N VAL A 47 6.43 2.87 12.30
CA VAL A 47 4.99 2.55 12.27
C VAL A 47 4.68 1.56 11.14
N PRO A 48 4.12 0.38 11.44
CA PRO A 48 3.74 -0.58 10.40
C PRO A 48 2.57 -0.05 9.59
N THR A 49 2.83 0.20 8.31
CA THR A 49 1.92 0.91 7.41
C THR A 49 1.56 0.07 6.20
N VAL A 50 0.28 -0.04 5.88
CA VAL A 50 -0.20 -0.61 4.61
C VAL A 50 -0.75 0.50 3.74
N ILE A 51 -0.31 0.55 2.48
CA ILE A 51 -0.94 1.37 1.46
C ILE A 51 -1.77 0.47 0.56
N THR A 52 -3.04 0.83 0.38
CA THR A 52 -3.97 0.15 -0.52
C THR A 52 -4.68 1.16 -1.42
N PHE A 53 -5.52 0.65 -2.31
CA PHE A 53 -6.22 1.44 -3.31
C PHE A 53 -7.73 1.22 -3.24
N ASP A 54 -8.48 2.31 -3.31
CA ASP A 54 -9.91 2.27 -3.55
C ASP A 54 -10.29 3.48 -4.43
N PRO A 55 -10.95 3.28 -5.59
CA PRO A 55 -11.37 2.01 -6.16
C PRO A 55 -10.18 1.14 -6.63
N HIS A 56 -10.45 -0.14 -6.91
CA HIS A 56 -9.44 -1.07 -7.41
C HIS A 56 -8.79 -0.54 -8.71
N PRO A 57 -7.44 -0.55 -8.86
CA PRO A 57 -6.76 0.05 -10.03
C PRO A 57 -7.27 -0.46 -11.38
N ARG A 58 -7.53 -1.76 -11.47
CA ARG A 58 -8.10 -2.41 -12.67
C ARG A 58 -9.51 -1.94 -13.01
N ALA A 59 -10.34 -1.56 -12.04
CA ALA A 59 -11.66 -0.97 -12.30
C ALA A 59 -11.55 0.41 -12.99
N ILE A 60 -10.45 1.13 -12.74
CA ILE A 60 -10.19 2.44 -13.35
C ILE A 60 -9.52 2.31 -14.72
N LEU A 61 -8.52 1.42 -14.83
CA LEU A 61 -7.72 1.27 -16.05
C LEU A 61 -8.39 0.38 -17.09
N HIS A 62 -9.08 -0.68 -16.66
CA HIS A 62 -9.66 -1.71 -17.52
C HIS A 62 -11.04 -2.17 -16.99
N PRO A 63 -12.03 -1.27 -16.90
CA PRO A 63 -13.33 -1.53 -16.26
C PRO A 63 -14.03 -2.79 -16.78
N GLU A 64 -14.01 -3.02 -18.10
CA GLU A 64 -14.61 -4.19 -18.77
C GLU A 64 -14.05 -5.54 -18.32
N SER A 65 -12.90 -5.55 -17.63
CA SER A 65 -12.18 -6.75 -17.24
C SER A 65 -11.80 -6.76 -15.76
N ALA A 66 -12.39 -5.85 -14.96
CA ALA A 66 -12.16 -5.77 -13.54
C ALA A 66 -12.80 -6.99 -12.85
N PRO A 67 -12.03 -7.77 -12.06
CA PRO A 67 -12.59 -8.91 -11.35
C PRO A 67 -13.57 -8.42 -10.27
N PRO A 68 -14.57 -9.25 -9.90
CA PRO A 68 -15.34 -8.98 -8.70
C PRO A 68 -14.41 -8.96 -7.48
N HIS A 69 -14.69 -8.08 -6.52
CA HIS A 69 -13.90 -8.02 -5.29
C HIS A 69 -14.17 -9.24 -4.40
N LEU A 70 -13.12 -9.85 -3.87
CA LEU A 70 -13.23 -10.92 -2.87
C LEU A 70 -13.65 -10.36 -1.50
N GLN A 71 -13.27 -9.12 -1.21
CA GLN A 71 -13.59 -8.42 0.04
C GLN A 71 -13.99 -6.97 -0.22
N THR A 72 -14.88 -6.43 0.62
CA THR A 72 -15.12 -4.97 0.67
C THR A 72 -13.90 -4.26 1.24
N LEU A 73 -13.82 -2.93 1.06
CA LEU A 73 -12.77 -2.13 1.69
C LEU A 73 -12.79 -2.30 3.21
N ASP A 74 -13.97 -2.24 3.85
CA ASP A 74 -14.09 -2.38 5.30
C ASP A 74 -13.57 -3.74 5.80
N GLN A 75 -13.96 -4.84 5.16
CA GLN A 75 -13.46 -6.18 5.49
C GLN A 75 -11.93 -6.29 5.34
N LYS A 76 -11.38 -5.62 4.33
CA LYS A 76 -9.94 -5.57 4.07
C LYS A 76 -9.21 -4.79 5.17
N ILE A 77 -9.75 -3.64 5.58
CA ILE A 77 -9.21 -2.81 6.68
C ILE A 77 -9.28 -3.55 8.02
N GLU A 78 -10.40 -4.23 8.33
CA GLU A 78 -10.51 -5.09 9.51
C GLU A 78 -9.44 -6.20 9.52
N SER A 79 -9.20 -6.81 8.35
CA SER A 79 -8.20 -7.86 8.21
C SER A 79 -6.76 -7.32 8.41
N PHE A 80 -6.47 -6.09 7.99
CA PHE A 80 -5.17 -5.44 8.25
C PHE A 80 -4.97 -5.20 9.75
N ASP A 81 -5.99 -4.69 10.45
CA ASP A 81 -5.95 -4.46 11.89
C ASP A 81 -5.71 -5.77 12.65
N ALA A 82 -6.40 -6.85 12.26
CA ALA A 82 -6.21 -8.19 12.84
C ALA A 82 -4.79 -8.76 12.63
N LEU A 83 -4.05 -8.29 11.62
CA LEU A 83 -2.65 -8.68 11.37
C LEU A 83 -1.64 -7.79 12.10
N GLY A 84 -2.09 -6.80 12.86
CA GLY A 84 -1.25 -5.92 13.67
C GLY A 84 -0.78 -4.65 12.94
N VAL A 85 -1.38 -4.31 11.80
CA VAL A 85 -1.08 -3.05 11.10
C VAL A 85 -1.61 -1.89 11.93
N GLU A 86 -0.78 -0.87 12.15
CA GLU A 86 -1.16 0.29 12.97
C GLU A 86 -1.72 1.45 12.13
N GLN A 87 -1.34 1.51 10.86
CA GLN A 87 -1.71 2.58 9.94
C GLN A 87 -2.06 2.03 8.56
N SER A 88 -3.23 2.38 8.03
CA SER A 88 -3.62 2.11 6.65
C SER A 88 -3.84 3.42 5.89
N ILE A 89 -3.29 3.50 4.68
CA ILE A 89 -3.45 4.61 3.76
C ILE A 89 -4.17 4.08 2.52
N VAL A 90 -5.39 4.55 2.30
CA VAL A 90 -6.19 4.24 1.12
C VAL A 90 -5.98 5.36 0.12
N ILE A 91 -5.23 5.07 -0.94
CA ILE A 91 -5.04 6.00 -2.05
C ILE A 91 -6.28 5.91 -2.95
N ASN A 92 -6.88 7.07 -3.23
CA ASN A 92 -7.89 7.19 -4.27
C ASN A 92 -7.24 6.95 -5.63
N PHE A 93 -7.45 5.77 -6.22
CA PHE A 93 -6.81 5.44 -7.49
C PHE A 93 -7.60 6.10 -8.63
N THR A 94 -6.98 7.05 -9.31
CA THR A 94 -7.56 7.76 -10.45
C THR A 94 -6.69 7.57 -11.69
N ARG A 95 -7.21 7.96 -12.87
CA ARG A 95 -6.40 8.01 -14.09
C ARG A 95 -5.23 8.99 -13.98
N ASP A 96 -5.34 10.03 -13.16
CA ASP A 96 -4.26 10.97 -12.89
C ASP A 96 -3.20 10.35 -11.99
N PHE A 97 -3.61 9.67 -10.92
CA PHE A 97 -2.67 8.94 -10.07
C PHE A 97 -1.92 7.84 -10.84
N ALA A 98 -2.59 7.16 -11.78
CA ALA A 98 -1.97 6.17 -12.66
C ALA A 98 -0.88 6.73 -13.60
N ARG A 99 -0.79 8.06 -13.75
CA ARG A 99 0.25 8.73 -14.54
C ARG A 99 1.51 9.08 -13.73
N VAL A 100 1.46 8.97 -12.40
CA VAL A 100 2.61 9.23 -11.53
C VAL A 100 3.70 8.20 -11.80
N SER A 101 4.92 8.65 -12.08
CA SER A 101 6.05 7.74 -12.30
C SER A 101 6.43 7.00 -11.02
N ALA A 102 7.08 5.84 -11.15
CA ALA A 102 7.60 5.10 -10.02
C ALA A 102 8.62 5.94 -9.23
N ALA A 103 9.49 6.69 -9.94
CA ALA A 103 10.49 7.56 -9.33
C ALA A 103 9.86 8.71 -8.52
N GLU A 104 8.84 9.38 -9.06
CA GLU A 104 8.10 10.42 -8.33
C GLU A 104 7.39 9.85 -7.12
N PHE A 105 6.74 8.69 -7.26
CA PHE A 105 6.06 8.05 -6.14
C PHE A 105 7.04 7.66 -5.01
N LEU A 106 8.21 7.11 -5.35
CA LEU A 106 9.23 6.78 -4.36
C LEU A 106 9.80 8.01 -3.66
N ARG A 107 10.15 9.05 -4.43
CA ARG A 107 10.72 10.28 -3.89
C ARG A 107 9.71 11.02 -3.03
N ASP A 108 8.60 11.43 -3.61
CA ASP A 108 7.67 12.39 -3.00
C ASP A 108 6.82 11.72 -1.92
N VAL A 109 6.36 10.49 -2.17
CA VAL A 109 5.43 9.80 -1.26
C VAL A 109 6.18 8.90 -0.29
N VAL A 110 6.96 7.93 -0.78
CA VAL A 110 7.57 6.91 0.08
C VAL A 110 8.69 7.49 0.95
N HIS A 111 9.60 8.27 0.35
CA HIS A 111 10.75 8.84 1.03
C HIS A 111 10.42 10.13 1.77
N GLU A 112 10.02 11.19 1.07
CA GLU A 112 9.82 12.51 1.68
C GLU A 112 8.61 12.54 2.62
N ARG A 113 7.45 12.09 2.13
CA ARG A 113 6.20 12.19 2.89
C ARG A 113 6.09 11.13 3.98
N LEU A 114 6.32 9.86 3.68
CA LEU A 114 6.11 8.76 4.63
C LEU A 114 7.36 8.38 5.42
N GLN A 115 8.54 8.90 5.02
CA GLN A 115 9.82 8.61 5.68
C GLN A 115 9.99 7.11 5.89
N ALA A 116 9.72 6.34 4.84
CA ALA A 116 9.82 4.89 4.87
C ALA A 116 11.28 4.47 5.09
N LYS A 117 11.50 3.68 6.14
CA LYS A 117 12.80 3.06 6.44
C LYS A 117 13.00 1.76 5.68
N GLU A 118 11.92 0.98 5.54
CA GLU A 118 11.92 -0.30 4.85
C GLU A 118 10.62 -0.44 4.06
N VAL A 119 10.69 -1.04 2.87
CA VAL A 119 9.55 -1.32 1.99
C VAL A 119 9.54 -2.81 1.65
N TYR A 120 8.42 -3.47 1.87
CA TYR A 120 8.23 -4.89 1.59
C TYR A 120 7.16 -5.10 0.54
N LEU A 121 7.49 -5.81 -0.54
CA LEU A 121 6.58 -6.09 -1.65
C LEU A 121 6.47 -7.58 -1.93
N GLY A 122 5.31 -8.01 -2.43
CA GLY A 122 5.13 -9.36 -2.97
C GLY A 122 5.89 -9.57 -4.27
N ARG A 123 6.28 -10.81 -4.56
CA ARG A 123 6.91 -11.17 -5.85
C ARG A 123 5.99 -10.80 -7.02
N GLY A 124 6.55 -10.17 -8.04
CA GLY A 124 5.82 -9.73 -9.24
C GLY A 124 4.97 -8.48 -9.04
N PHE A 125 5.06 -7.83 -7.88
CA PHE A 125 4.46 -6.52 -7.67
C PHE A 125 5.10 -5.47 -8.59
N ALA A 126 4.27 -4.57 -9.10
CA ALA A 126 4.74 -3.41 -9.84
C ALA A 126 3.89 -2.19 -9.52
N PHE A 127 4.50 -1.01 -9.65
CA PHE A 127 3.91 0.29 -9.35
C PHE A 127 4.44 1.37 -10.30
N GLY A 128 3.92 2.58 -10.14
CA GLY A 128 4.21 3.70 -11.04
C GLY A 128 3.53 3.55 -12.40
N ARG A 129 3.66 4.61 -13.19
CA ARG A 129 3.11 4.70 -14.54
C ARG A 129 3.56 3.50 -15.36
N ASN A 130 2.60 2.87 -16.05
CA ASN A 130 2.85 1.72 -16.91
C ASN A 130 3.62 0.56 -16.23
N ARG A 131 3.53 0.44 -14.89
CA ARG A 131 4.19 -0.61 -14.11
C ARG A 131 5.73 -0.58 -14.23
N GLU A 132 6.31 0.62 -14.38
CA GLU A 132 7.76 0.78 -14.56
C GLU A 132 8.59 0.53 -13.29
N GLY A 133 7.96 0.54 -12.11
CA GLY A 133 8.61 0.24 -10.84
C GLY A 133 8.32 -1.18 -10.35
N ASP A 134 9.34 -1.86 -9.84
CA ASP A 134 9.25 -3.17 -9.21
C ASP A 134 10.24 -3.26 -8.02
N ILE A 135 10.47 -4.48 -7.51
CA ILE A 135 11.41 -4.71 -6.40
C ILE A 135 12.85 -4.31 -6.75
N GLY A 136 13.25 -4.39 -8.03
CA GLY A 136 14.61 -4.01 -8.46
C GLY A 136 14.85 -2.50 -8.49
N LEU A 137 13.78 -1.69 -8.46
CA LEU A 137 13.86 -0.24 -8.38
C LEU A 137 13.92 0.29 -6.93
N LEU A 138 13.59 -0.55 -5.93
CA LEU A 138 13.56 -0.18 -4.51
C LEU A 138 14.94 -0.16 -3.85
#